data_AF-A0A959NLH5-F1
#
_entry.id   AF-A0A959NLH5-F1
#
_cell.length_a   1.000
_cell.length_b   1.000
_cell.length_c   1.000
_cell.angle_alpha   90.00
_cell.angle_beta   90.00
_cell.angle_gamma   90.00
#
_symmetry.space_group_name_H-M   'P 1'
#
loop_
_entity.id
_entity.type
_entity.pdbx_description
1 polymer ?
#
loop_
_entity_poly.entity_id
_entity_poly.type
_entity_poly.pdbx_seq_one_letter_code
_entity_poly.pdbx_strand_id
1 'polypeptide(L)'
;MNEINYQADTLNPADLLKRLEYLENQLAENEDEFFDYDELKELHGNEDTLKQLAENGAILINSDYFKDYIQNDLKENGMLDGVPNFLVIDWESTANDMLGDFSEIDLNGEYFYY
;
A
#
# COMPACT_ATOMS: atom_id res chain seq x y z
N MET A 1 17.10 -8.86 -6.11
CA MET A 1 15.86 -8.60 -5.35
C MET A 1 14.70 -8.67 -6.33
N ASN A 2 13.51 -9.12 -5.93
CA ASN A 2 12.37 -9.19 -6.88
C ASN A 2 11.83 -7.77 -7.13
N GLU A 3 11.34 -7.56 -8.35
CA GLU A 3 10.59 -6.37 -8.75
C GLU A 3 9.33 -6.21 -7.88
N ILE A 4 8.97 -4.96 -7.55
CA ILE A 4 7.75 -4.68 -6.78
C ILE A 4 6.55 -4.75 -7.72
N ASN A 5 5.52 -5.48 -7.31
CA ASN A 5 4.24 -5.50 -8.02
C ASN A 5 3.30 -4.45 -7.44
N TYR A 6 3.28 -3.24 -8.01
CA TYR A 6 2.40 -2.14 -7.57
C TYR A 6 0.89 -2.43 -7.77
N GLN A 7 0.54 -3.47 -8.53
CA GLN A 7 -0.85 -3.91 -8.72
C GLN A 7 -1.31 -4.92 -7.65
N ALA A 8 -0.46 -5.23 -6.67
CA ALA A 8 -0.81 -6.14 -5.59
C ALA A 8 -1.83 -5.49 -4.63
N ASP A 9 -2.74 -6.31 -4.09
CA ASP A 9 -3.77 -5.88 -3.14
C ASP A 9 -3.18 -5.10 -1.96
N THR A 10 -1.99 -5.51 -1.51
CA THR A 10 -1.26 -4.85 -0.43
C THR A 10 0.24 -4.82 -0.68
N LEU A 11 0.90 -3.76 -0.21
CA LEU A 11 2.36 -3.65 -0.18
C LEU A 11 2.88 -3.47 1.24
N ASN A 12 4.10 -3.97 1.47
CA ASN A 12 4.82 -3.78 2.72
C ASN A 12 5.85 -2.65 2.57
N PRO A 13 5.74 -1.54 3.33
CA PRO A 13 6.71 -0.45 3.31
C PRO A 13 8.16 -0.90 3.52
N ALA A 14 8.40 -1.95 4.32
CA ALA A 14 9.75 -2.48 4.55
C ALA A 14 10.34 -3.13 3.29
N ASP A 15 9.51 -3.71 2.42
CA ASP A 15 9.98 -4.28 1.15
C ASP A 15 10.21 -3.19 0.10
N LEU A 16 9.45 -2.09 0.14
CA LEU A 16 9.70 -0.90 -0.67
C LEU A 16 11.02 -0.22 -0.31
N LEU A 17 11.36 -0.12 0.98
CA LEU A 17 12.65 0.43 1.42
C LEU A 17 13.84 -0.44 0.99
N LYS A 18 13.66 -1.77 1.02
CA LYS A 18 14.66 -2.70 0.47
C LYS A 18 14.85 -2.50 -1.04
N ARG A 19 13.76 -2.26 -1.78
CA ARG A 19 13.81 -1.94 -3.22
C ARG A 19 14.54 -0.62 -3.47
N LEU A 20 14.28 0.40 -2.66
CA LEU A 20 15.01 1.67 -2.71
C LEU A 20 16.51 1.47 -2.50
N GLU A 21 16.92 0.76 -1.44
CA GLU A 21 18.34 0.46 -1.16
C GLU A 21 18.99 -0.30 -2.33
N TYR A 22 18.26 -1.24 -2.94
CA TYR A 22 18.75 -1.97 -4.11
C TYR A 22 19.01 -1.03 -5.31
N LEU A 23 18.08 -0.14 -5.61
CA LEU A 23 18.21 0.82 -6.70
C LEU A 23 19.34 1.84 -6.44
N GLU A 24 19.48 2.32 -5.20
CA GLU A 24 20.57 3.23 -4.84
C GLU A 24 21.95 2.59 -5.02
N ASN A 25 22.09 1.32 -4.63
CA ASN A 25 23.33 0.57 -4.82
C ASN A 25 23.66 0.35 -6.31
N GLN A 26 22.67 -0.04 -7.12
CA GLN A 26 22.85 -0.18 -8.57
C GLN A 26 23.29 1.13 -9.23
N LEU A 27 22.68 2.26 -8.85
CA LEU A 27 23.06 3.57 -9.34
C LEU A 27 24.51 3.92 -8.97
N ALA A 28 24.93 3.62 -7.73
CA ALA A 28 26.28 3.88 -7.25
C ALA A 28 27.35 3.05 -8.00
N GLU A 29 27.01 1.80 -8.34
CA GLU A 29 27.91 0.90 -9.06
C GLU A 29 27.95 1.18 -10.57
N ASN A 30 27.12 2.11 -11.10
CA ASN A 30 26.86 2.30 -12.54
C ASN A 30 26.56 0.97 -13.24
N GLU A 31 25.93 0.06 -12.52
CA GLU A 31 25.44 -1.17 -13.10
C GLU A 31 24.07 -0.85 -13.72
N ASP A 32 23.92 -1.26 -14.98
CA ASP A 32 22.68 -1.37 -15.75
C ASP A 32 22.32 -0.26 -16.77
N GLU A 33 22.02 -0.71 -17.99
CA GLU A 33 21.50 0.11 -19.10
C GLU A 33 19.97 0.30 -18.98
N PHE A 34 19.32 -0.45 -18.08
CA PHE A 34 17.86 -0.48 -17.86
C PHE A 34 17.48 -0.06 -16.42
N PHE A 35 18.23 0.88 -15.85
CA PHE A 35 17.97 1.41 -14.51
C PHE A 35 16.65 2.21 -14.45
N ASP A 36 15.78 1.86 -13.51
CA ASP A 36 14.51 2.55 -13.30
C ASP A 36 14.69 3.80 -12.43
N TYR A 37 15.05 4.91 -13.09
CA TYR A 37 15.23 6.20 -12.44
C TYR A 37 13.95 6.80 -11.86
N ASP A 38 12.81 6.49 -12.48
CA ASP A 38 11.52 7.04 -12.06
C ASP A 38 11.06 6.36 -10.76
N GLU A 39 11.16 5.03 -10.69
CA GLU A 39 10.91 4.27 -9.45
C GLU A 39 11.85 4.72 -8.33
N LEU A 40 13.16 4.85 -8.61
CA LEU A 40 14.12 5.32 -7.61
C LEU A 40 13.70 6.67 -7.03
N LYS A 41 13.42 7.63 -7.90
CA LYS A 41 13.11 9.01 -7.51
C LYS A 41 11.83 9.07 -6.66
N GLU A 42 10.84 8.27 -7.02
CA GLU A 42 9.57 8.22 -6.32
C GLU A 42 9.69 7.57 -4.93
N LEU A 43 10.33 6.39 -4.85
CA LEU A 43 10.57 5.73 -3.57
C LEU A 43 11.43 6.58 -2.65
N HIS A 44 12.47 7.22 -3.20
CA HIS A 44 13.32 8.14 -2.44
C HIS A 44 12.52 9.38 -1.97
N GLY A 45 11.62 9.90 -2.80
CA GLY A 45 10.74 11.03 -2.43
C GLY A 45 9.78 10.72 -1.27
N ASN A 46 9.47 9.44 -1.06
CA ASN A 46 8.58 8.95 -0.01
C ASN A 46 9.30 8.22 1.14
N GLU A 47 10.64 8.22 1.15
CA GLU A 47 11.46 7.38 2.03
C GLU A 47 11.12 7.57 3.52
N ASP A 48 10.96 8.81 3.99
CA ASP A 48 10.65 9.10 5.39
C ASP A 48 9.26 8.56 5.80
N THR A 49 8.27 8.71 4.94
CA THR A 49 6.92 8.13 5.14
C THR A 49 7.01 6.61 5.20
N LEU A 50 7.70 5.99 4.23
CA LEU A 50 7.87 4.53 4.17
C LEU A 50 8.60 3.99 5.41
N LYS A 51 9.61 4.70 5.93
CA LYS A 51 10.29 4.36 7.20
C LYS A 51 9.33 4.40 8.37
N GLN A 52 8.57 5.48 8.53
CA GLN A 52 7.60 5.61 9.62
C GLN A 52 6.56 4.48 9.57
N LEU A 53 6.06 4.15 8.37
CA LEU A 53 5.09 3.09 8.18
C LEU A 53 5.68 1.71 8.47
N ALA A 54 6.91 1.44 8.01
CA ALA A 54 7.61 0.19 8.32
C ALA A 54 7.84 0.02 9.82
N GLU A 55 8.24 1.08 10.54
CA GLU A 55 8.46 1.08 11.98
C GLU A 55 7.15 0.80 12.76
N ASN A 56 6.03 1.32 12.28
CA ASN A 56 4.71 1.09 12.85
C ASN A 56 4.10 -0.26 12.45
N GLY A 57 4.73 -1.01 11.54
CA GLY A 57 4.17 -2.25 11.00
C GLY A 57 2.92 -2.05 10.15
N ALA A 58 2.76 -0.86 9.55
CA ALA A 58 1.64 -0.56 8.68
C ALA A 58 1.75 -1.32 7.35
N ILE A 59 0.60 -1.49 6.70
CA ILE A 59 0.47 -2.11 5.38
C ILE A 59 -0.18 -1.08 4.46
N LEU A 60 0.32 -0.98 3.23
CA LEU A 60 -0.28 -0.15 2.19
C LEU A 60 -1.36 -0.96 1.48
N ILE A 61 -2.58 -0.45 1.43
CA ILE A 61 -3.72 -1.13 0.79
C ILE A 61 -3.96 -0.48 -0.55
N ASN A 62 -3.87 -1.23 -1.66
CA ASN A 62 -4.11 -0.66 -2.98
C ASN A 62 -5.58 -0.21 -3.07
N SER A 63 -5.78 1.00 -3.60
CA SER A 63 -7.09 1.66 -3.67
C SER A 63 -8.16 0.85 -4.39
N ASP A 64 -7.80 0.09 -5.43
CA ASP A 64 -8.72 -0.80 -6.17
C ASP A 64 -9.26 -1.95 -5.30
N TYR A 65 -8.52 -2.33 -4.25
CA TYR A 65 -8.86 -3.42 -3.34
C TYR A 65 -9.36 -2.93 -1.98
N PHE A 66 -9.40 -1.61 -1.75
CA PHE A 66 -9.72 -1.04 -0.44
C PHE A 66 -11.11 -1.44 0.07
N LYS A 67 -12.11 -1.49 -0.81
CA LYS A 67 -13.46 -1.96 -0.45
C LYS A 67 -13.45 -3.39 0.11
N ASP A 68 -12.70 -4.28 -0.54
CA ASP A 68 -12.62 -5.68 -0.13
C ASP A 68 -11.83 -5.82 1.18
N TYR A 69 -10.79 -4.98 1.36
CA TYR A 69 -10.06 -4.86 2.62
C TYR A 69 -10.98 -4.44 3.78
N ILE A 70 -11.73 -3.33 3.65
CA ILE A 70 -12.66 -2.86 4.68
C ILE A 70 -13.72 -3.92 5.00
N GLN A 71 -14.25 -4.58 3.97
CA GLN A 71 -15.22 -5.63 4.15
C GLN A 71 -14.66 -6.79 4.99
N ASN A 72 -13.41 -7.20 4.74
CA ASN A 72 -12.77 -8.29 5.48
C ASN A 72 -12.41 -7.85 6.90
N ASP A 73 -11.83 -6.66 7.07
CA ASP A 73 -11.46 -6.11 8.37
C ASP A 73 -12.68 -6.04 9.33
N LEU A 74 -13.80 -5.47 8.86
CA LEU A 74 -15.01 -5.37 9.69
C LEU A 74 -15.61 -6.74 10.05
N LYS A 75 -15.48 -7.74 9.17
CA LYS A 75 -15.92 -9.12 9.47
C LYS A 75 -15.02 -9.78 10.50
N GLU A 76 -13.71 -9.67 10.32
CA GLU A 76 -12.71 -10.33 11.18
C GLU A 76 -12.66 -9.71 12.57
N ASN A 77 -12.91 -8.40 12.69
CA ASN A 77 -12.99 -7.69 13.96
C ASN A 77 -14.36 -7.79 14.66
N GLY A 78 -15.30 -8.58 14.11
CA GLY A 78 -16.62 -8.80 14.74
C GLY A 78 -17.53 -7.57 14.74
N MET A 79 -17.24 -6.54 13.92
CA MET A 79 -18.04 -5.31 13.83
C MET A 79 -19.45 -5.58 13.24
N LEU A 80 -19.62 -6.75 12.61
CA LEU A 80 -20.89 -7.21 12.07
C LEU A 80 -21.63 -8.19 13.00
N ASP A 81 -21.11 -8.46 14.19
CA ASP A 81 -21.73 -9.39 15.13
C ASP A 81 -23.13 -8.86 15.54
N GLY A 82 -24.15 -9.68 15.29
CA GLY A 82 -25.55 -9.31 15.55
C GLY A 82 -26.25 -8.61 14.39
N VAL A 83 -25.56 -8.32 13.28
CA VAL A 83 -26.20 -7.91 12.03
C VAL A 83 -26.86 -9.14 11.38
N PRO A 84 -28.17 -9.11 11.11
CA PRO A 84 -28.83 -10.24 10.44
C PRO A 84 -28.27 -10.48 9.03
N ASN A 85 -27.98 -11.73 8.71
CA ASN A 85 -27.33 -12.14 7.45
C ASN A 85 -28.15 -11.89 6.17
N PHE A 86 -29.43 -11.56 6.28
CA PHE A 86 -30.29 -11.18 5.16
C PHE A 86 -30.19 -9.69 4.83
N LEU A 87 -29.52 -8.88 5.65
CA LEU A 87 -29.23 -7.49 5.34
C LEU A 87 -28.08 -7.42 4.35
N VAL A 88 -28.26 -6.60 3.31
CA VAL A 88 -27.21 -6.28 2.34
C VAL A 88 -26.52 -5.00 2.81
N ILE A 89 -25.21 -5.08 2.99
CA ILE A 89 -24.37 -3.92 3.32
C ILE A 89 -23.86 -3.33 2.01
N ASP A 90 -23.97 -2.00 1.88
CA ASP A 90 -23.38 -1.25 0.78
C ASP A 90 -21.89 -1.01 1.09
N TRP A 91 -21.05 -1.95 0.62
CA TRP A 91 -19.62 -1.91 0.88
C TRP A 91 -18.91 -0.76 0.19
N GLU A 92 -19.44 -0.30 -0.95
CA GLU A 92 -18.89 0.84 -1.68
C GLU A 92 -19.07 2.12 -0.86
N SER A 93 -20.29 2.38 -0.38
CA SER A 93 -20.54 3.53 0.50
C SER A 93 -19.77 3.42 1.82
N THR A 94 -19.70 2.21 2.41
CA THR A 94 -19.00 1.97 3.66
C THR A 94 -17.51 2.28 3.54
N ALA A 95 -16.86 1.78 2.48
CA ALA A 95 -15.45 2.06 2.24
C ALA A 95 -15.20 3.56 2.01
N ASN A 96 -16.05 4.22 1.21
CA ASN A 96 -15.95 5.66 0.97
C ASN A 96 -16.08 6.49 2.26
N ASP A 97 -16.99 6.12 3.15
CA ASP A 97 -17.15 6.80 4.44
C ASP A 97 -15.92 6.60 5.35
N MET A 98 -15.25 5.45 5.26
CA MET A 98 -14.07 5.12 6.06
C MET A 98 -12.77 5.76 5.54
N LEU A 99 -12.71 6.22 4.28
CA LEU A 99 -11.51 6.86 3.71
C LEU A 99 -11.01 8.04 4.55
N GLY A 100 -11.89 8.74 5.28
CA GLY A 100 -11.51 9.87 6.13
C GLY A 100 -10.55 9.51 7.27
N ASP A 101 -10.43 8.22 7.61
CA ASP A 101 -9.52 7.71 8.64
C ASP A 101 -8.15 7.28 8.07
N PHE A 102 -7.99 7.27 6.75
CA PHE A 102 -6.77 6.83 6.07
C PHE A 102 -6.04 7.99 5.40
N SER A 103 -4.73 7.83 5.26
CA SER A 103 -3.90 8.67 4.40
C SER A 103 -3.64 7.98 3.07
N GLU A 104 -3.30 8.76 2.04
CA GLU A 104 -3.02 8.25 0.69
C GLU A 104 -1.56 8.50 0.30
N ILE A 105 -0.98 7.55 -0.42
CA ILE A 105 0.33 7.66 -1.07
C ILE A 105 0.23 7.19 -2.52
N ASP A 106 0.86 7.92 -3.44
CA ASP A 106 1.02 7.57 -4.85
C ASP A 106 2.38 6.90 -5.03
N LEU A 107 2.38 5.68 -5.56
CA LEU A 107 3.55 4.88 -5.86
C LEU A 107 3.38 4.22 -7.23
N ASN A 108 4.19 4.66 -8.18
CA ASN A 108 4.32 4.20 -9.54
C ASN A 108 3.01 4.32 -10.33
N GLY A 109 2.27 5.39 -10.07
CA GLY A 109 0.95 5.66 -10.67
C GLY A 109 -0.20 4.89 -10.01
N GLU A 110 0.07 4.16 -8.93
CA GLU A 110 -0.92 3.42 -8.15
C GLU A 110 -1.13 4.08 -6.79
N TYR A 111 -2.39 4.20 -6.38
CA TYR A 111 -2.75 4.81 -5.09
C TYR A 111 -2.93 3.76 -4.01
N PHE A 112 -2.36 4.04 -2.84
CA PHE A 112 -2.47 3.19 -1.65
C PHE A 112 -2.94 3.96 -0.43
N TYR A 113 -3.72 3.28 0.42
CA TYR A 113 -4.20 3.80 1.70
C TYR A 113 -3.44 3.19 2.89
N TYR A 114 -3.23 3.98 3.95
CA TYR A 114 -2.56 3.57 5.18
C TYR A 114 -3.00 4.37 6.43
#